data_AF-A0A1I5L819-F1
#
_entry.id   AF-A0A1I5L819-F1
#
_cell.length_a   1.000
_cell.length_b   1.000
_cell.length_c   1.000
_cell.angle_alpha   90.00
_cell.angle_beta   90.00
_cell.angle_gamma   90.00
#
_symmetry.space_group_name_H-M   'P 1'
#
loop_
_entity.id
_entity.type
_entity.pdbx_description
1 polymer ?
#
loop_
_entity_poly.entity_id
_entity_poly.type
_entity_poly.pdbx_seq_one_letter_code
_entity_poly.pdbx_strand_id
1 'polypeptide(L)' 'MAEATDDRLRLLIERIERLEEEKKGIADDIRDVYAEAKAVGYDTKIMRQVIRLRKMKPDERSEQETILDTYKAALGMG' A
#
# COMPACT_ATOMS: atom_id res chain seq x y z
N MET A 1 -42.28 -10.37 7.46
CA MET A 1 -41.46 -9.34 6.78
C MET A 1 -40.05 -9.17 7.37
N ALA A 2 -39.70 -9.81 8.49
CA ALA A 2 -38.34 -9.74 9.07
C ALA A 2 -37.30 -10.63 8.35
N GLU A 3 -37.71 -11.72 7.70
CA GLU A 3 -36.77 -12.64 7.02
C GLU A 3 -36.01 -11.98 5.85
N ALA A 4 -36.67 -11.16 5.03
CA ALA A 4 -36.04 -10.60 3.82
C ALA A 4 -34.95 -9.54 4.12
N THR A 5 -35.06 -8.81 5.24
CA THR A 5 -34.05 -7.85 5.67
C THR A 5 -32.85 -8.52 6.33
N ASP A 6 -33.10 -9.59 7.10
CA ASP A 6 -32.07 -10.31 7.83
C ASP A 6 -31.21 -11.16 6.87
N ASP A 7 -31.80 -11.73 5.83
CA ASP A 7 -31.07 -12.48 4.79
C ASP A 7 -30.18 -11.57 3.93
N ARG A 8 -30.64 -10.36 3.60
CA ARG A 8 -29.82 -9.39 2.86
C ARG A 8 -28.62 -8.93 3.67
N LEU A 9 -28.79 -8.70 4.97
CA LEU A 9 -27.69 -8.33 5.86
C LEU A 9 -26.66 -9.47 5.97
N ARG A 10 -27.13 -10.72 6.12
CA ARG A 10 -26.25 -11.91 6.17
C ARG A 10 -25.38 -12.01 4.91
N LEU A 11 -25.99 -11.92 3.72
CA LEU A 11 -25.25 -12.00 2.45
C LEU A 11 -24.21 -10.87 2.28
N LEU A 12 -24.50 -9.66 2.77
CA LEU A 12 -23.54 -8.55 2.76
C LEU A 12 -22.36 -8.84 3.68
N ILE A 13 -22.61 -9.36 4.89
CA ILE A 13 -21.57 -9.73 5.86
C ILE A 13 -20.68 -10.84 5.30
N GLU A 14 -21.26 -11.94 4.84
CA GLU A 14 -20.50 -13.07 4.26
C GLU A 14 -19.63 -12.62 3.07
N ARG A 15 -20.13 -11.69 2.26
CA ARG A 15 -19.34 -11.11 1.17
C ARG A 15 -18.15 -10.29 1.69
N ILE A 16 -18.34 -9.50 2.74
CA ILE A 16 -17.25 -8.72 3.35
C ILE A 16 -16.21 -9.65 3.99
N GLU A 17 -16.63 -10.69 4.70
CA GLU A 17 -15.72 -11.64 5.36
C GLU A 17 -14.82 -12.35 4.35
N ARG A 18 -15.39 -12.83 3.24
CA ARG A 18 -14.60 -13.38 2.13
C ARG A 18 -13.62 -12.36 1.55
N LEU A 19 -14.03 -11.11 1.35
CA LEU A 19 -13.15 -10.06 0.84
C LEU A 19 -12.00 -9.73 1.81
N GLU A 20 -12.25 -9.77 3.13
CA GLU A 20 -11.20 -9.61 4.14
C GLU A 20 -10.24 -10.81 4.17
N GLU A 21 -10.72 -12.03 3.94
CA GLU A 21 -9.87 -13.21 3.79
C GLU A 21 -8.98 -13.12 2.54
N GLU A 22 -9.55 -12.74 1.38
CA GLU A 22 -8.79 -12.51 0.15
C GLU A 22 -7.72 -11.42 0.34
N LYS A 23 -8.09 -10.30 0.98
CA LYS A 23 -7.18 -9.20 1.32
C LYS A 23 -6.05 -9.65 2.25
N LYS A 24 -6.34 -10.54 3.21
CA LYS A 24 -5.32 -11.14 4.07
C LYS A 24 -4.35 -12.00 3.26
N GLY A 25 -4.86 -12.86 2.37
CA GLY A 25 -4.01 -13.66 1.47
C GLY A 25 -3.07 -12.77 0.64
N ILE A 26 -3.60 -11.72 0.01
CA ILE A 26 -2.79 -10.76 -0.75
C ILE A 26 -1.76 -10.05 0.13
N ALA A 27 -2.12 -9.69 1.37
CA ALA A 27 -1.19 -9.05 2.29
C ALA A 27 -0.05 -10.00 2.69
N ASP A 28 -0.33 -11.29 2.83
CA ASP A 28 0.64 -12.32 3.16
C ASP A 28 1.61 -12.54 2.00
N ASP A 29 1.09 -12.67 0.77
CA ASP A 29 1.90 -12.76 -0.45
C ASP A 29 2.83 -11.54 -0.61
N ILE A 30 2.32 -10.33 -0.34
CA ILE A 30 3.14 -9.11 -0.36
C ILE A 30 4.26 -9.19 0.68
N ARG A 31 3.99 -9.71 1.89
CA ARG A 31 5.01 -9.87 2.94
C ARG A 31 6.10 -10.84 2.50
N ASP A 32 5.73 -11.94 1.86
CA ASP A 32 6.67 -12.95 1.39
C ASP A 32 7.58 -12.41 0.29
N VAL A 33 7.05 -11.62 -0.66
CA VAL A 33 7.87 -10.92 -1.68
C VAL A 33 8.89 -9.98 -1.04
N TYR A 34 8.53 -9.23 0.01
CA TYR A 34 9.49 -8.41 0.73
C TYR A 34 10.53 -9.26 1.50
N ALA A 35 10.13 -10.42 2.03
CA ALA A 35 11.06 -11.33 2.70
C ALA A 35 12.07 -11.92 1.71
N GLU A 36 11.63 -12.35 0.53
CA GLU A 36 12.49 -12.79 -0.57
C GLU A 36 13.46 -11.68 -1.01
N ALA A 37 12.94 -10.47 -1.23
CA ALA A 37 13.75 -9.31 -1.62
C ALA A 37 14.84 -9.02 -0.57
N LYS A 38 14.52 -9.13 0.72
CA LYS A 38 15.49 -9.00 1.81
C LYS A 38 16.54 -10.11 1.79
N ALA A 39 16.13 -11.36 1.54
CA ALA A 39 17.03 -12.51 1.50
C ALA A 39 18.07 -12.40 0.38
N VAL A 40 17.71 -11.77 -0.76
CA VAL A 40 18.64 -11.51 -1.87
C VAL A 40 19.41 -10.19 -1.73
N GLY A 41 19.22 -9.44 -0.63
CA GLY A 41 20.04 -8.28 -0.28
C GLY A 41 19.43 -6.90 -0.59
N TYR A 42 18.15 -6.81 -1.01
CA TYR A 42 17.50 -5.52 -1.22
C TYR A 42 17.02 -4.88 0.09
N ASP A 43 17.11 -3.55 0.17
CA ASP A 43 16.51 -2.78 1.26
C ASP A 43 14.98 -2.62 1.05
N THR A 44 14.22 -3.40 1.81
CA THR A 44 12.75 -3.37 1.76
C THR A 44 12.13 -2.03 2.16
N LYS A 45 12.79 -1.20 2.98
CA LYS A 45 12.31 0.14 3.35
C LYS A 45 12.40 1.07 2.14
N ILE A 46 13.50 1.01 1.39
CA ILE A 46 13.66 1.78 0.15
C ILE A 46 12.69 1.28 -0.93
N MET A 47 12.49 -0.04 -1.06
CA MET A 47 11.49 -0.58 -2.00
C MET A 47 10.07 -0.05 -1.72
N ARG A 48 9.67 0.03 -0.44
CA ARG A 48 8.37 0.62 -0.04
C ARG A 48 8.26 2.09 -0.43
N GLN A 49 9.34 2.86 -0.32
CA GLN A 49 9.37 4.24 -0.77
C GLN A 49 9.20 4.32 -2.30
N VAL A 50 9.92 3.48 -3.06
CA VAL A 50 9.80 3.41 -4.53
C VAL A 50 8.38 3.06 -4.94
N ILE A 51 7.74 2.07 -4.30
CA ILE A 51 6.35 1.69 -4.62
C ILE A 51 5.38 2.85 -4.34
N ARG A 52 5.59 3.62 -3.27
CA ARG A 52 4.79 4.82 -2.98
C ARG A 52 4.96 5.87 -4.07
N LEU A 53 6.20 6.18 -4.46
CA LEU A 53 6.51 7.13 -5.52
C LEU A 53 5.91 6.69 -6.86
N ARG A 54 5.93 5.39 -7.17
CA ARG A 54 5.34 4.83 -8.40
C ARG A 54 3.80 4.91 -8.46
N LYS A 55 3.13 5.09 -7.31
CA LYS A 55 1.67 5.28 -7.23
C LYS A 55 1.26 6.75 -7.43
N MET A 56 2.20 7.68 -7.35
CA MET A 56 1.95 9.10 -7.57
C MET A 56 1.90 9.42 -9.06
N LYS A 57 1.21 10.51 -9.42
CA LYS A 57 1.29 11.03 -10.79
C LYS A 57 2.69 11.60 -11.05
N PRO A 58 3.21 11.52 -12.29
CA PRO A 58 4.54 12.03 -12.62
C PRO A 58 4.76 13.50 -12.21
N ASP A 59 3.78 14.36 -12.44
CA ASP A 59 3.87 15.79 -12.13
C ASP A 59 3.88 16.04 -10.61
N GLU A 60 2.99 15.38 -9.86
CA GLU A 60 2.94 15.46 -8.38
C GLU A 60 4.26 15.00 -7.75
N ARG A 61 4.87 13.94 -8.30
CA ARG A 61 6.18 13.45 -7.85
C ARG A 61 7.29 14.47 -8.14
N SER A 62 7.30 15.06 -9.34
CA SER A 62 8.31 16.05 -9.72
C SER A 62 8.21 17.33 -8.89
N GLU A 63 6.99 17.79 -8.60
CA GLU A 63 6.74 18.92 -7.71
C GLU A 63 7.25 18.61 -6.29
N GLN A 64 6.92 17.43 -5.75
CA GLN A 64 7.39 17.02 -4.43
C GLN A 64 8.92 16.92 -4.35
N GLU A 65 9.58 16.37 -5.36
CA GLU A 65 11.05 16.30 -5.44
C GLU A 65 11.68 17.70 -5.43
N THR A 66 11.13 18.63 -6.20
CA THR A 66 11.59 20.03 -6.25
C THR A 66 11.51 20.71 -4.86
N ILE A 67 10.38 20.52 -4.17
CA ILE A 67 10.18 21.06 -2.81
C ILE A 67 11.16 20.42 -1.83
N LEU A 68 11.32 19.09 -1.89
CA LEU A 68 12.23 18.36 -1.02
C LEU A 68 13.67 18.84 -1.18
N ASP A 69 14.13 19.03 -2.41
CA ASP A 69 15.49 19.48 -2.68
C ASP A 69 15.71 20.93 -2.24
N THR A 70 14.69 21.79 -2.37
CA THR A 70 14.72 23.14 -1.80
C THR A 70 14.92 23.11 -0.28
N TYR A 71 14.19 22.24 0.43
CA TYR A 71 14.32 22.12 1.89
C TYR A 71 15.67 21.52 2.30
N LYS A 72 16.16 20.50 1.59
CA LYS A 72 17.49 19.94 1.81
C LYS A 72 18.57 21.01 1.65
N ALA A 73 18.52 21.80 0.58
CA ALA A 73 19.47 22.88 0.33
C ALA A 73 19.44 23.93 1.46
N ALA A 74 18.25 24.33 1.90
CA ALA A 74 18.08 25.27 3.03
C ALA A 74 18.66 24.73 4.35
N LEU A 75 18.66 23.42 4.54
CA LEU A 75 19.22 22.74 5.71
C LEU A 75 20.69 22.31 5.55
N GLY A 76 21.33 22.62 4.41
CA GLY A 76 22.71 22.20 4.14
C GLY A 76 22.87 20.69 3.94
N MET A 77 21.79 19.99 3.58
CA MET A 77 21.78 18.56 3.27
C MET A 77 22.02 18.38 1.76
N GLY A 78 23.25 18.61 1.30
CA GLY A 78 23.69 18.42 -0.09
C GLY A 78 24.73 17.32 -0.21
#